data_AF-A0AAV4F0R6-F1
#
_entry.id   AF-A0AAV4F0R6-F1
#
_cell.length_a   1.000
_cell.length_b   1.000
_cell.length_c   1.000
_cell.angle_alpha   90.00
_cell.angle_beta   90.00
_cell.angle_gamma   90.00
#
_symmetry.space_group_name_H-M   'P 1'
#
loop_
_entity.id
_entity.type
_entity.pdbx_description
1 polymer ?
#
loop_
_entity_poly.entity_id
_entity_poly.type
_entity_poly.pdbx_seq_one_letter_code
_entity_poly.pdbx_strand_id
1 'polypeptide(L)'
;MAIATSQPPDLESDTLTTVPLKEAFLLSTSDVAWPHKWLATKVNIEKIAFEIAGIDTSAAFDTINRETLLKILEDIVNEDEHRIIRFLLSNTIIDTKIIGATEKKPFFSNLGTPQGDSLSPVLFTIYLEHALKEVRPVLPKPSTPLEKVLPREIAYADDVGFVAFQDIDIEEVGKVLEKYNLQVNVDKTEFTNLSRGETNWQTTKKVGTLIGHQEDIERRKQLSSAALVKLKNVWLKGDKIKKKYKT
;
A
#
# COMPACT_ATOMS: atom_id res chain seq x y z
N MET A 1 15.27 13.80 57.87
CA MET A 1 14.80 14.13 56.51
C MET A 1 15.55 13.23 55.54
N ALA A 2 15.03 12.03 55.32
CA ALA A 2 15.60 11.03 54.42
C ALA A 2 14.75 11.01 53.16
N ILE A 3 15.34 11.37 52.02
CA ILE A 3 14.68 11.41 50.72
C ILE A 3 15.00 10.08 50.04
N ALA A 4 13.98 9.24 49.92
CA ALA A 4 14.03 8.01 49.13
C ALA A 4 14.06 8.38 47.64
N THR A 5 15.17 8.09 46.97
CA THR A 5 15.26 8.10 45.50
C THR A 5 14.84 6.74 44.98
N SER A 6 13.61 6.64 44.47
CA SER A 6 13.12 5.49 43.71
C SER A 6 13.83 5.43 42.35
N GLN A 7 14.58 4.36 42.10
CA GLN A 7 14.97 3.98 40.74
C GLN A 7 13.71 3.60 39.94
N PRO A 8 13.63 3.93 38.63
CA PRO A 8 12.55 3.44 37.79
C PRO A 8 12.68 1.90 37.64
N PRO A 9 11.57 1.16 37.64
CA PRO A 9 11.60 -0.29 37.51
C PRO A 9 12.09 -0.69 36.12
N ASP A 10 13.00 -1.66 36.08
CA ASP A 10 13.42 -2.37 34.89
C ASP A 10 12.17 -2.90 34.17
N LEU A 11 11.94 -2.43 32.94
CA LEU A 11 10.93 -3.01 32.07
C LEU A 11 11.41 -4.42 31.67
N GLU A 12 10.87 -5.41 32.37
CA GLU A 12 10.96 -6.82 32.02
C GLU A 12 10.59 -7.01 30.54
N SER A 13 11.49 -7.70 29.85
CA SER A 13 11.52 -7.96 28.41
C SER A 13 10.51 -9.00 27.93
N ASP A 14 9.46 -9.29 28.68
CA ASP A 14 8.53 -10.37 28.37
C ASP A 14 7.15 -9.87 27.95
N THR A 15 6.67 -10.41 26.81
CA THR A 15 5.36 -10.23 26.15
C THR A 15 5.28 -9.28 24.94
N LEU A 16 6.40 -9.03 24.25
CA LEU A 16 6.32 -8.79 22.81
C LEU A 16 6.24 -10.15 22.11
N THR A 17 5.04 -10.69 21.96
CA THR A 17 4.78 -11.73 20.97
C THR A 17 5.11 -11.15 19.59
N THR A 18 6.36 -11.35 19.18
CA THR A 18 6.84 -11.06 17.85
C THR A 18 6.09 -11.98 16.89
N VAL A 19 5.07 -11.46 16.21
CA VAL A 19 4.65 -12.05 14.95
C VAL A 19 5.76 -11.70 13.97
N PRO A 20 6.55 -12.66 13.47
CA PRO A 20 7.50 -12.35 12.43
C PRO A 20 6.69 -11.95 11.19
N LEU A 21 6.72 -10.67 10.84
CA LEU A 21 6.23 -10.19 9.54
C LEU A 21 7.20 -10.70 8.47
N LYS A 22 7.08 -11.99 8.17
CA LYS A 22 7.65 -12.59 6.97
C LYS A 22 6.69 -12.28 5.83
N GLU A 23 7.21 -11.50 4.89
CA GLU A 23 6.74 -11.37 3.51
C GLU A 23 5.46 -10.53 3.34
N ALA A 24 5.52 -9.59 2.39
CA ALA A 24 4.43 -8.67 2.08
C ALA A 24 3.28 -9.43 1.41
N PHE A 25 2.43 -10.06 2.21
CA PHE A 25 1.14 -10.56 1.76
C PHE A 25 0.08 -9.48 1.96
N LEU A 26 -0.72 -9.27 0.91
CA LEU A 26 -1.83 -8.32 0.81
C LEU A 26 -2.51 -8.07 2.16
N LEU A 27 -2.15 -6.95 2.76
CA LEU A 27 -2.69 -6.46 4.01
C LEU A 27 -4.17 -6.06 3.79
N SER A 28 -5.05 -6.21 4.78
CA SER A 28 -6.37 -5.56 4.68
C SER A 28 -6.20 -4.04 4.74
N THR A 29 -7.22 -3.28 4.36
CA THR A 29 -7.19 -1.81 4.53
C THR A 29 -6.97 -1.40 6.00
N SER A 30 -7.37 -2.24 6.94
CA SER A 30 -7.11 -2.04 8.37
C SER A 30 -5.65 -2.27 8.72
N ASP A 31 -5.02 -3.27 8.10
CA ASP A 31 -3.60 -3.59 8.28
C ASP A 31 -2.68 -2.57 7.61
N VAL A 32 -3.20 -1.68 6.75
CA VAL A 32 -2.50 -0.47 6.30
C VAL A 32 -2.73 0.69 7.26
N ALA A 33 -3.97 0.94 7.64
CA ALA A 33 -4.32 2.09 8.48
C ALA A 33 -3.75 1.97 9.91
N TRP A 34 -3.72 0.76 10.46
CA TRP A 34 -3.29 0.53 11.84
C TRP A 34 -1.79 0.78 12.06
N PRO A 35 -0.86 0.28 11.23
CA PRO A 35 0.56 0.64 11.36
C PRO A 35 0.81 2.15 11.33
N HIS A 36 0.14 2.91 10.46
CA HIS A 36 0.28 4.36 10.41
C HIS A 36 -0.17 5.02 11.73
N LYS A 37 -1.32 4.60 12.29
CA LYS A 37 -1.81 5.08 13.60
C LYS A 37 -0.88 4.68 14.75
N TRP A 38 -0.34 3.46 14.71
CA TRP A 38 0.58 2.95 15.69
C TRP A 38 1.92 3.70 15.66
N LEU A 39 2.49 3.95 14.48
CA LEU A 39 3.68 4.78 14.29
C LEU A 39 3.47 6.21 14.82
N ALA A 40 2.34 6.84 14.49
CA ALA A 40 1.99 8.15 15.02
C ALA A 40 1.86 8.17 16.55
N THR A 41 1.37 7.09 17.15
CA THR A 41 1.33 6.93 18.61
C THR A 41 2.74 6.80 19.19
N LYS A 42 3.60 6.00 18.55
CA LYS A 42 5.00 5.80 18.96
C LYS A 42 5.82 7.10 18.90
N VAL A 43 5.62 7.94 17.89
CA VAL A 43 6.21 9.30 17.82
C VAL A 43 5.91 10.11 19.06
N ASN A 44 4.66 10.08 19.52
CA ASN A 44 4.24 10.87 20.68
C ASN A 44 4.80 10.32 22.01
N ILE A 45 4.87 9.00 22.14
CA ILE A 45 5.36 8.32 23.36
C ILE A 45 6.88 8.43 23.47
N GLU A 46 7.59 8.00 22.43
CA GLU A 46 9.05 7.82 22.43
C GLU A 46 9.80 9.11 22.06
N LYS A 47 9.09 10.17 21.65
CA LYS A 47 9.64 11.47 21.20
C LYS A 47 10.61 11.34 20.03
N ILE A 48 10.26 10.48 19.09
CA ILE A 48 11.00 10.21 17.85
C ILE A 48 10.28 10.83 16.67
N ALA A 49 10.94 10.88 15.52
CA ALA A 49 10.35 11.30 14.25
C ALA A 49 10.60 10.27 13.16
N PHE A 50 9.65 10.16 12.23
CA PHE A 50 9.75 9.29 11.05
C PHE A 50 9.32 10.04 9.81
N GLU A 51 9.90 9.65 8.68
CA GLU A 51 9.38 9.92 7.36
C GLU A 51 8.65 8.67 6.84
N ILE A 52 7.46 8.88 6.28
CA ILE A 52 6.74 7.87 5.51
C ILE A 52 6.64 8.37 4.08
N ALA A 53 7.26 7.65 3.14
CA ALA A 53 7.19 7.94 1.72
C ALA A 53 6.26 6.94 1.03
N GLY A 54 5.07 7.40 0.62
CA GLY A 54 4.11 6.62 -0.16
C GLY A 54 4.35 6.81 -1.65
N ILE A 55 4.88 5.79 -2.32
CA ILE A 55 5.12 5.83 -3.76
C ILE A 55 3.82 5.59 -4.53
N ASP A 56 3.65 6.34 -5.62
CA ASP A 56 2.57 6.13 -6.61
C ASP A 56 3.18 5.47 -7.84
N THR A 57 2.75 4.24 -8.16
CA THR A 57 3.23 3.52 -9.34
C THR A 57 2.26 3.74 -10.51
N SER A 58 2.78 4.15 -11.66
CA SER A 58 1.94 4.45 -12.83
C SER A 58 1.53 3.18 -13.57
N ALA A 59 0.21 2.93 -13.65
CA ALA A 59 -0.40 1.85 -14.43
C ALA A 59 0.24 0.47 -14.17
N ALA A 60 0.43 0.12 -12.89
CA ALA A 60 1.27 -1.00 -12.47
C ALA A 60 0.91 -2.36 -13.09
N PHE A 61 -0.37 -2.63 -13.33
CA PHE A 61 -0.81 -3.88 -13.98
C PHE A 61 -0.48 -3.95 -15.46
N ASP A 62 -0.38 -2.81 -16.15
CA ASP A 62 -0.16 -2.74 -17.60
C ASP A 62 1.34 -2.76 -17.94
N THR A 63 2.21 -2.49 -16.97
CA THR A 63 3.66 -2.37 -17.16
C THR A 63 4.44 -3.66 -16.88
N ILE A 64 3.81 -4.66 -16.26
CA ILE A 64 4.46 -5.93 -15.89
C ILE A 64 5.12 -6.59 -17.10
N ASN A 65 6.41 -6.88 -17.01
CA ASN A 65 7.08 -7.68 -18.02
C ASN A 65 6.77 -9.17 -17.82
N ARG A 66 6.02 -9.77 -18.76
CA ARG A 66 5.61 -11.18 -18.66
C ARG A 66 6.77 -12.16 -18.69
N GLU A 67 7.85 -11.84 -19.40
CA GLU A 67 9.04 -12.70 -19.43
C GLU A 67 9.70 -12.73 -18.06
N THR A 68 9.88 -11.57 -17.44
CA THR A 68 10.42 -11.45 -16.07
C THR A 68 9.51 -12.12 -15.06
N LEU A 69 8.19 -11.91 -15.16
CA LEU A 69 7.20 -12.57 -14.29
C LEU A 69 7.30 -14.10 -14.38
N LEU A 70 7.37 -14.65 -15.60
CA LEU A 70 7.47 -16.10 -15.78
C LEU A 70 8.78 -16.66 -15.20
N LYS A 71 9.90 -15.93 -15.31
CA LYS A 71 11.17 -16.32 -14.66
C LYS A 71 11.05 -16.32 -13.14
N ILE A 72 10.42 -15.29 -12.56
CA ILE A 72 10.19 -15.21 -11.10
C ILE A 72 9.34 -16.41 -10.62
N LEU A 73 8.37 -16.85 -11.43
CA LEU A 73 7.48 -17.95 -11.08
C LEU A 73 8.15 -19.33 -11.14
N GLU A 74 9.23 -19.51 -11.91
CA GLU A 74 9.92 -20.81 -12.04
C GLU A 74 10.36 -21.38 -10.68
N ASP A 75 10.74 -20.50 -9.75
CA ASP A 75 11.19 -20.89 -8.40
C ASP A 75 10.04 -21.03 -7.39
N ILE A 76 8.81 -20.67 -7.75
CA ILE A 76 7.66 -20.56 -6.82
C ILE A 76 6.61 -21.65 -7.09
N VAL A 77 6.32 -21.93 -8.37
CA VAL A 77 5.27 -22.87 -8.78
C VAL A 77 5.86 -24.12 -9.42
N ASN A 78 5.06 -25.19 -9.52
CA ASN A 78 5.51 -26.39 -10.24
C ASN A 78 5.45 -26.19 -11.78
N GLU A 79 6.10 -27.09 -12.51
CA GLU A 79 6.20 -27.02 -13.99
C GLU A 79 4.81 -27.02 -14.68
N ASP A 80 3.83 -27.76 -14.16
CA ASP A 80 2.49 -27.83 -14.76
C ASP A 80 1.73 -26.52 -14.55
N GLU A 81 1.77 -25.95 -13.35
CA GLU A 81 1.24 -24.62 -13.03
C GLU A 81 1.92 -23.53 -13.86
N HIS A 82 3.25 -23.58 -13.97
CA HIS A 82 4.02 -22.63 -14.79
C HIS A 82 3.56 -22.63 -16.25
N ARG A 83 3.37 -23.83 -16.83
CA ARG A 83 2.86 -23.98 -18.20
C ARG A 83 1.45 -23.43 -18.37
N ILE A 84 0.56 -23.67 -17.40
CA ILE A 84 -0.81 -23.14 -17.44
C ILE A 84 -0.77 -21.61 -17.38
N ILE A 85 -0.02 -21.02 -16.45
CA ILE A 85 0.12 -19.57 -16.31
C ILE A 85 0.69 -18.97 -17.60
N ARG A 86 1.76 -19.56 -18.15
CA ARG A 86 2.34 -19.15 -19.42
C ARG A 86 1.33 -19.20 -20.56
N PHE A 87 0.53 -20.27 -20.64
CA PHE A 87 -0.51 -20.39 -21.65
C PHE A 87 -1.57 -19.29 -21.52
N LEU A 88 -2.07 -19.04 -20.30
CA LEU A 88 -3.06 -17.98 -20.01
C LEU A 88 -2.54 -16.59 -20.39
N LEU A 89 -1.26 -16.32 -20.14
CA LEU A 89 -0.64 -15.03 -20.45
C LEU A 89 -0.21 -14.88 -21.92
N SER A 90 0.00 -15.98 -22.66
CA SER A 90 0.56 -15.94 -24.03
C SER A 90 -0.44 -15.51 -25.12
N ASN A 91 -1.75 -15.63 -24.86
CA ASN A 91 -2.81 -15.33 -25.84
C ASN A 91 -3.61 -14.07 -25.50
N THR A 92 -3.01 -13.10 -24.80
CA THR A 92 -3.69 -11.84 -24.48
C THR A 92 -3.73 -10.92 -25.70
N ILE A 93 -4.89 -10.85 -26.34
CA ILE A 93 -5.20 -9.86 -27.38
C ILE A 93 -5.90 -8.68 -26.71
N ILE A 94 -5.35 -7.48 -26.88
CA ILE A 94 -5.98 -6.25 -26.38
C ILE A 94 -6.82 -5.64 -27.52
N ASP A 95 -8.13 -5.57 -27.31
CA ASP A 95 -9.08 -4.88 -28.19
C ASP A 95 -9.55 -3.59 -27.52
N THR A 96 -9.00 -2.45 -27.95
CA THR A 96 -9.39 -1.14 -27.42
C THR A 96 -10.62 -0.60 -28.15
N LYS A 97 -11.69 -0.31 -27.41
CA LYS A 97 -12.87 0.35 -27.98
C LYS A 97 -12.70 1.87 -27.91
N ILE A 98 -12.30 2.48 -29.03
CA ILE A 98 -12.24 3.94 -29.17
C ILE A 98 -13.63 4.46 -29.57
N ILE A 99 -14.19 5.38 -28.79
CA ILE A 99 -15.48 5.99 -29.08
C ILE A 99 -15.34 6.84 -30.35
N GLY A 100 -16.09 6.48 -31.40
CA GLY A 100 -16.06 7.16 -32.71
C GLY A 100 -15.15 6.51 -33.75
N ALA A 101 -14.43 5.43 -33.41
CA ALA A 101 -13.67 4.65 -34.38
C ALA A 101 -14.56 3.58 -35.06
N THR A 102 -14.50 3.51 -36.39
CA THR A 102 -15.27 2.56 -37.21
C THR A 102 -14.61 1.19 -37.29
N GLU A 103 -13.29 1.11 -37.06
CA GLU A 103 -12.51 -0.12 -37.13
C GLU A 103 -11.83 -0.43 -35.80
N LYS A 104 -11.89 -1.70 -35.41
CA LYS A 104 -11.12 -2.25 -34.29
C LYS A 104 -9.79 -2.78 -34.82
N LYS A 105 -8.68 -2.39 -34.20
CA LYS A 105 -7.35 -2.93 -34.49
C LYS A 105 -6.80 -3.60 -33.24
N PRO A 106 -7.11 -4.89 -33.02
CA PRO A 106 -6.53 -5.64 -31.92
C PRO A 106 -5.02 -5.77 -32.13
N PHE A 107 -4.27 -5.73 -31.04
CA PHE A 107 -2.83 -5.97 -31.06
C PHE A 107 -2.42 -6.93 -29.95
N PHE A 108 -1.30 -7.61 -30.18
CA PHE A 108 -0.67 -8.45 -29.17
C PHE A 108 0.15 -7.57 -28.23
N SER A 109 -0.03 -7.77 -26.93
CA SER A 109 0.84 -7.17 -25.92
C SER A 109 1.55 -8.27 -25.16
N ASN A 110 2.87 -8.13 -24.99
CA ASN A 110 3.66 -8.92 -24.04
C ASN A 110 3.84 -8.20 -22.69
N LEU A 111 3.21 -7.03 -22.55
CA LEU A 111 3.22 -6.22 -21.33
C LEU A 111 1.89 -6.33 -20.61
N GLY A 112 2.00 -6.31 -19.29
CA GLY A 112 0.90 -6.28 -18.36
C GLY A 112 0.19 -7.62 -18.20
N THR A 113 -0.64 -7.69 -17.17
CA THR A 113 -1.58 -8.80 -16.95
C THR A 113 -3.00 -8.39 -17.36
N PRO A 114 -3.82 -9.29 -17.93
CA PRO A 114 -5.20 -8.96 -18.30
C PRO A 114 -6.00 -8.41 -17.11
N GLN A 115 -6.49 -7.17 -17.20
CA GLN A 115 -7.32 -6.59 -16.15
C GLN A 115 -8.69 -7.28 -16.10
N GLY A 116 -9.14 -7.67 -14.90
CA GLY A 116 -10.40 -8.39 -14.69
C GLY A 116 -10.26 -9.91 -14.63
N ASP A 117 -9.06 -10.46 -14.84
CA ASP A 117 -8.75 -11.84 -14.47
C ASP A 117 -8.47 -11.94 -12.97
N SER A 118 -8.98 -13.00 -12.35
CA SER A 118 -8.76 -13.34 -10.94
C SER A 118 -7.31 -13.65 -10.59
N LEU A 119 -6.53 -14.11 -11.58
CA LEU A 119 -5.11 -14.44 -11.39
C LEU A 119 -4.20 -13.21 -11.41
N SER A 120 -4.59 -12.16 -12.14
CA SER A 120 -3.78 -10.94 -12.34
C SER A 120 -3.36 -10.24 -11.03
N PRO A 121 -4.25 -10.04 -10.03
CA PRO A 121 -3.85 -9.46 -8.75
C PRO A 121 -2.75 -10.28 -8.04
N VAL A 122 -2.86 -11.60 -8.06
CA VAL A 122 -1.90 -12.51 -7.41
C VAL A 122 -0.55 -12.44 -8.10
N LEU A 123 -0.54 -12.49 -9.44
CA LEU A 123 0.68 -12.37 -10.24
C LEU A 123 1.37 -11.03 -10.04
N PHE A 124 0.60 -9.95 -9.98
CA PHE A 124 1.13 -8.62 -9.67
C PHE A 124 1.76 -8.55 -8.28
N THR A 125 1.11 -9.11 -7.26
CA THR A 125 1.67 -9.15 -5.90
C THR A 125 3.00 -9.91 -5.86
N ILE A 126 3.11 -11.07 -6.51
CA ILE A 126 4.35 -11.84 -6.59
C ILE A 126 5.46 -11.03 -7.28
N TYR A 127 5.11 -10.38 -8.39
CA TYR A 127 6.03 -9.53 -9.16
C TYR A 127 6.54 -8.34 -8.33
N LEU A 128 5.61 -7.64 -7.66
CA LEU A 128 5.92 -6.49 -6.83
C LEU A 128 6.78 -6.88 -5.62
N GLU A 129 6.46 -7.96 -4.91
CA GLU A 129 7.29 -8.47 -3.81
C GLU A 129 8.71 -8.80 -4.27
N HIS A 130 8.86 -9.39 -5.45
CA HIS A 130 10.20 -9.65 -6.01
C HIS A 130 10.97 -8.35 -6.27
N ALA A 131 10.32 -7.33 -6.83
CA ALA A 131 10.95 -6.01 -7.02
C ALA A 131 11.29 -5.33 -5.68
N LEU A 132 10.39 -5.42 -4.68
CA LEU A 132 10.60 -4.84 -3.35
C LEU A 132 11.74 -5.52 -2.59
N LYS A 133 12.00 -6.81 -2.81
CA LYS A 133 13.20 -7.49 -2.29
C LYS A 133 14.50 -6.80 -2.73
N GLU A 134 14.57 -6.26 -3.95
CA GLU A 134 15.72 -5.48 -4.42
C GLU A 134 15.75 -4.03 -3.88
N VAL A 135 14.60 -3.49 -3.46
CA VAL A 135 14.51 -2.14 -2.86
C VAL A 135 15.00 -2.13 -1.41
N ARG A 136 14.72 -3.18 -0.63
CA ARG A 136 15.05 -3.28 0.81
C ARG A 136 16.52 -2.99 1.18
N PRO A 137 17.53 -3.38 0.37
CA PRO A 137 18.94 -3.05 0.61
C PRO A 137 19.31 -1.58 0.39
N VAL A 138 18.56 -0.88 -0.47
CA VAL A 138 18.75 0.54 -0.82
C VAL A 138 18.16 1.45 0.26
N LEU A 139 17.07 1.03 0.89
CA LEU A 139 16.44 1.78 1.98
C LEU A 139 17.40 2.01 3.17
N PRO A 140 17.28 3.16 3.87
CA PRO A 140 18.07 3.47 5.05
C PRO A 140 18.08 2.32 6.06
N LYS A 141 19.28 1.86 6.43
CA LYS A 141 19.44 0.69 7.30
C LYS A 141 19.09 1.03 8.75
N PRO A 142 18.43 0.11 9.47
CA PRO A 142 18.03 0.35 10.84
C PRO A 142 19.25 0.55 11.75
N SER A 143 19.35 1.74 12.35
CA SER A 143 20.48 2.15 13.17
C SER A 143 20.27 1.90 14.68
N THR A 144 19.02 1.89 15.14
CA THR A 144 18.64 1.70 16.55
C THR A 144 17.88 0.38 16.77
N PRO A 145 17.85 -0.16 18.00
CA PRO A 145 17.03 -1.34 18.33
C PRO A 145 15.54 -1.15 18.02
N LEU A 146 15.05 0.09 18.14
CA LEU A 146 13.67 0.42 17.82
C LEU A 146 13.40 0.31 16.32
N GLU A 147 14.27 0.82 15.45
CA GLU A 147 14.05 0.72 13.99
C GLU A 147 14.08 -0.73 13.50
N LYS A 148 14.74 -1.64 14.23
CA LYS A 148 14.76 -3.07 13.89
C LYS A 148 13.42 -3.77 14.14
N VAL A 149 12.58 -3.24 15.02
CA VAL A 149 11.27 -3.83 15.35
C VAL A 149 10.11 -3.10 14.67
N LEU A 150 10.36 -1.96 14.02
CA LEU A 150 9.34 -1.21 13.31
C LEU A 150 9.14 -1.74 11.88
N PRO A 151 7.92 -1.63 11.33
CA PRO A 151 7.68 -1.92 9.92
C PRO A 151 8.45 -0.90 9.07
N ARG A 152 9.27 -1.38 8.15
CA ARG A 152 10.02 -0.54 7.18
C ARG A 152 9.26 -0.31 5.88
N GLU A 153 8.20 -1.10 5.66
CA GLU A 153 7.43 -1.19 4.43
C GLU A 153 5.97 -1.52 4.81
N ILE A 154 5.03 -0.79 4.21
CA ILE A 154 3.59 -1.00 4.35
C ILE A 154 3.03 -1.00 2.92
N ALA A 155 2.66 -2.17 2.40
CA ALA A 155 2.20 -2.34 1.03
C ALA A 155 0.74 -2.82 0.97
N TYR A 156 -0.02 -2.28 0.02
CA TYR A 156 -1.40 -2.66 -0.27
C TYR A 156 -1.70 -2.50 -1.75
N ALA A 157 -1.90 -3.62 -2.45
CA ALA A 157 -2.03 -3.63 -3.91
C ALA A 157 -0.86 -2.86 -4.57
N ASP A 158 -1.14 -1.76 -5.25
CA ASP A 158 -0.19 -0.87 -5.92
C ASP A 158 0.36 0.26 -5.03
N ASP A 159 -0.27 0.50 -3.87
CA ASP A 159 0.19 1.48 -2.88
C ASP A 159 1.32 0.89 -2.04
N VAL A 160 2.51 1.49 -2.06
CA VAL A 160 3.64 1.08 -1.20
C VAL A 160 4.14 2.28 -0.40
N GLY A 161 4.21 2.13 0.92
CA GLY A 161 4.76 3.11 1.85
C GLY A 161 6.04 2.61 2.49
N PHE A 162 7.12 3.37 2.38
CA PHE A 162 8.38 3.10 3.07
C PHE A 162 8.47 3.96 4.34
N VAL A 163 9.00 3.37 5.42
CA VAL A 163 9.09 4.02 6.73
C VAL A 163 10.55 4.03 7.17
N ALA A 164 11.07 5.21 7.49
CA ALA A 164 12.44 5.38 7.97
C ALA A 164 12.55 6.56 8.96
N PHE A 165 13.63 6.57 9.74
CA PHE A 165 14.01 7.72 10.57
C PHE A 165 14.78 8.79 9.80
N GLN A 166 15.25 8.44 8.61
CA GLN A 166 16.05 9.26 7.71
C GLN A 166 15.27 9.41 6.41
N ASP A 167 15.59 10.47 5.67
CA ASP A 167 14.98 10.74 4.38
C ASP A 167 15.16 9.56 3.42
N ILE A 168 14.10 9.23 2.70
CA ILE A 168 14.06 8.11 1.76
C ILE A 168 14.42 8.62 0.36
N ASP A 169 15.49 8.11 -0.23
CA ASP A 169 15.87 8.43 -1.62
C ASP A 169 14.93 7.74 -2.62
N ILE A 170 13.87 8.45 -3.02
CA ILE A 170 12.87 7.95 -3.97
C ILE A 170 13.45 7.81 -5.38
N GLU A 171 14.49 8.56 -5.75
CA GLU A 171 15.12 8.39 -7.05
C GLU A 171 15.87 7.05 -7.10
N GLU A 172 16.56 6.66 -6.03
CA GLU A 172 17.24 5.37 -5.94
C GLU A 172 16.23 4.22 -5.93
N VAL A 173 15.14 4.34 -5.16
CA VAL A 173 14.02 3.39 -5.18
C VAL A 173 13.42 3.27 -6.59
N GLY A 174 13.20 4.40 -7.26
CA GLY A 174 12.68 4.46 -8.63
C GLY A 174 13.58 3.74 -9.63
N LYS A 175 14.91 3.93 -9.55
CA LYS A 175 15.88 3.23 -10.42
C LYS A 175 15.84 1.71 -10.24
N VAL A 176 15.61 1.21 -9.03
CA VAL A 176 15.48 -0.23 -8.78
C VAL A 176 14.18 -0.75 -9.40
N LEU A 177 13.06 -0.06 -9.16
CA LEU A 177 11.75 -0.47 -9.67
C LEU A 177 11.65 -0.37 -11.21
N GLU A 178 12.38 0.56 -11.82
CA GLU A 178 12.45 0.73 -13.27
C GLU A 178 13.02 -0.52 -13.98
N LYS A 179 13.93 -1.26 -13.34
CA LYS A 179 14.42 -2.56 -13.86
C LYS A 179 13.31 -3.58 -14.10
N TYR A 180 12.21 -3.44 -13.35
CA TYR A 180 11.02 -4.26 -13.42
C TYR A 180 9.89 -3.59 -14.20
N ASN A 181 10.19 -2.55 -14.98
CA ASN A 181 9.22 -1.72 -15.69
C ASN A 181 8.19 -1.03 -14.77
N LEU A 182 8.44 -0.96 -13.45
CA LEU A 182 7.55 -0.26 -12.51
C LEU A 182 7.99 1.20 -12.42
N GLN A 183 7.20 2.09 -13.03
CA GLN A 183 7.49 3.52 -13.07
C GLN A 183 6.92 4.23 -11.84
N VAL A 184 7.80 4.78 -11.01
CA VAL A 184 7.41 5.61 -9.86
C VAL A 184 7.16 7.03 -10.31
N ASN A 185 6.01 7.59 -9.91
CA ASN A 185 5.70 8.99 -10.13
C ASN A 185 6.20 9.83 -8.94
N VAL A 186 7.35 10.49 -9.12
CA VAL A 186 7.98 11.31 -8.07
C VAL A 186 7.06 12.47 -7.66
N ASP A 187 6.38 13.11 -8.60
CA ASP A 187 5.51 14.27 -8.32
C ASP A 187 4.26 13.89 -7.51
N LYS A 188 3.80 12.64 -7.63
CA LYS A 188 2.67 12.11 -6.87
C LYS A 188 3.07 11.39 -5.60
N THR A 189 4.37 11.24 -5.33
CA THR A 189 4.84 10.57 -4.12
C THR A 189 4.47 11.41 -2.90
N GLU A 190 3.79 10.78 -1.95
CA GLU A 190 3.31 11.45 -0.75
C GLU A 190 4.30 11.27 0.41
N PHE A 191 4.92 12.36 0.84
CA PHE A 191 5.73 12.37 2.06
C PHE A 191 4.88 12.74 3.27
N THR A 192 4.95 11.93 4.32
CA THR A 192 4.30 12.18 5.60
C THR A 192 5.33 12.15 6.72
N ASN A 193 5.65 13.32 7.24
CA ASN A 193 6.54 13.46 8.39
C ASN A 193 5.72 13.32 9.68
N LEU A 194 6.02 12.27 10.43
CA LEU A 194 5.47 12.05 11.76
C LEU A 194 6.48 12.57 12.77
N SER A 195 6.18 13.72 13.37
CA SER A 195 7.01 14.32 14.41
C SER A 195 6.15 14.82 15.58
N ARG A 196 6.76 14.93 16.76
CA ARG A 196 6.08 15.43 17.95
C ARG A 196 5.94 16.95 17.86
N GLY A 197 4.69 17.45 17.85
CA GLY A 197 4.38 18.88 17.84
C GLY A 197 3.84 19.36 16.49
N GLU A 198 4.09 18.61 15.41
CA GLU A 198 3.38 18.82 14.15
C GLU A 198 2.02 18.12 14.19
N THR A 199 1.00 18.77 13.65
CA THR A 199 -0.38 18.26 13.59
C THR A 199 -0.83 17.95 12.17
N ASN A 200 -0.08 18.36 11.15
CA ASN A 200 -0.45 18.21 9.74
C ASN A 200 -0.77 16.75 9.37
N TRP A 201 0.04 15.81 9.89
CA TRP A 201 -0.11 14.38 9.63
C TRP A 201 -1.43 13.80 10.18
N GLN A 202 -2.08 14.44 11.15
CA GLN A 202 -3.34 13.96 11.73
C GLN A 202 -4.46 13.93 10.67
N THR A 203 -4.39 14.83 9.69
CA THR A 203 -5.35 14.92 8.58
C THR A 203 -4.91 14.18 7.32
N THR A 204 -3.70 13.58 7.32
CA THR A 204 -3.25 12.73 6.22
C THR A 204 -4.14 11.50 6.13
N LYS A 205 -4.58 11.20 4.91
CA LYS A 205 -5.46 10.06 4.62
C LYS A 205 -4.63 8.89 4.10
N LYS A 206 -4.79 7.71 4.69
CA LYS A 206 -4.25 6.45 4.18
C LYS A 206 -5.40 5.44 4.04
N VAL A 207 -5.61 4.94 2.82
CA VAL A 207 -6.68 3.99 2.46
C VAL A 207 -8.07 4.41 2.99
N GLY A 208 -8.39 5.71 2.84
CA GLY A 208 -9.68 6.27 3.26
C GLY A 208 -9.82 6.65 4.74
N THR A 209 -8.82 6.31 5.57
CA THR A 209 -8.77 6.57 7.02
C THR A 209 -7.79 7.71 7.32
N LEU A 210 -8.14 8.64 8.22
CA LEU A 210 -7.17 9.64 8.69
C LEU A 210 -6.27 9.05 9.77
N ILE A 211 -4.99 9.44 9.80
CA ILE A 211 -4.04 8.96 10.82
C ILE A 211 -4.47 9.45 12.21
N GLY A 212 -4.87 10.72 12.33
CA GLY A 212 -5.40 11.29 13.58
C GLY A 212 -6.64 10.56 14.09
N HIS A 213 -6.66 10.20 15.37
CA HIS A 213 -7.79 9.45 15.94
C HIS A 213 -9.05 10.32 16.05
N GLN A 214 -8.92 11.53 16.58
CA GLN A 214 -10.05 12.42 16.79
C GLN A 214 -10.60 12.92 15.45
N GLU A 215 -9.70 13.31 14.56
CA GLU A 215 -9.99 13.81 13.22
C GLU A 215 -10.71 12.74 12.39
N ASP A 216 -10.26 11.47 12.45
CA ASP A 216 -10.92 10.37 11.74
C ASP A 216 -12.34 10.13 12.27
N ILE A 217 -12.52 10.14 13.61
CA ILE A 217 -13.83 9.96 14.23
C ILE A 217 -14.79 11.08 13.84
N GLU A 218 -14.34 12.34 13.90
CA GLU A 218 -15.14 13.51 13.51
C GLU A 218 -15.54 13.46 12.04
N ARG A 219 -14.58 13.15 11.16
CA ARG A 219 -14.84 12.97 9.73
C ARG A 219 -15.85 11.85 9.49
N ARG A 220 -15.75 10.70 10.17
CA ARG A 220 -16.70 9.59 10.03
C ARG A 220 -18.09 9.96 10.52
N LYS A 221 -18.21 10.72 11.62
CA LYS A 221 -19.50 11.25 12.08
C LYS A 221 -20.14 12.15 11.01
N GLN A 222 -19.36 13.03 10.40
CA GLN A 222 -19.83 13.90 9.31
C GLN A 222 -20.27 13.10 8.08
N LEU A 223 -19.46 12.13 7.63
CA LEU A 223 -19.78 11.27 6.48
C LEU A 223 -21.04 10.43 6.73
N SER A 224 -21.18 9.86 7.93
CA SER A 224 -22.37 9.11 8.34
C SER A 224 -23.61 10.00 8.32
N SER A 225 -23.50 11.23 8.83
CA SER A 225 -24.60 12.19 8.86
C SER A 225 -25.01 12.60 7.43
N ALA A 226 -24.05 12.86 6.55
CA ALA A 226 -24.31 13.18 5.15
C ALA A 226 -24.96 12.02 4.39
N ALA A 227 -24.50 10.79 4.62
CA ALA A 227 -25.10 9.59 4.03
C ALA A 227 -26.54 9.38 4.50
N LEU A 228 -26.81 9.57 5.80
CA LEU A 228 -28.15 9.48 6.38
C LEU A 228 -29.09 10.54 5.79
N VAL A 229 -28.62 11.79 5.65
CA VAL A 229 -29.40 12.87 5.01
C VAL A 229 -29.73 12.51 3.56
N LYS A 230 -28.78 11.95 2.79
CA LYS A 230 -29.00 11.51 1.41
C LYS A 230 -30.05 10.40 1.30
N LEU A 231 -30.10 9.50 2.28
CA LEU A 231 -31.04 8.38 2.33
C LEU A 231 -32.31 8.68 3.13
N LYS A 232 -32.45 9.88 3.67
CA LYS A 232 -33.58 10.29 4.54
C LYS A 232 -34.94 10.07 3.90
N ASN A 233 -35.08 10.35 2.60
CA ASN A 233 -36.35 10.12 1.88
C ASN A 233 -36.64 8.62 1.72
N VAL A 234 -35.62 7.80 1.53
CA VAL A 234 -35.78 6.34 1.41
C VAL A 234 -36.15 5.73 2.77
N TRP A 235 -35.47 6.15 3.83
CA TRP A 235 -35.59 5.53 5.16
C TRP A 235 -36.79 6.05 5.96
N LEU A 236 -37.11 7.35 5.87
CA LEU A 236 -38.21 7.96 6.63
C LEU A 236 -39.52 8.08 5.84
N LYS A 237 -39.47 8.14 4.51
CA LYS A 237 -40.67 8.28 3.67
C LYS A 237 -41.02 7.02 2.87
N GLY A 238 -40.17 5.98 2.91
CA GLY A 238 -40.39 4.74 2.15
C GLY A 238 -40.28 4.90 0.64
N ASP A 239 -39.71 6.01 0.15
CA ASP A 239 -39.57 6.26 -1.28
C ASP A 239 -38.61 5.26 -1.94
N LYS A 240 -39.03 4.66 -3.06
CA LYS A 240 -38.17 3.78 -3.86
C LYS A 240 -37.05 4.59 -4.51
N ILE A 241 -35.81 4.10 -4.40
CA ILE A 241 -34.66 4.67 -5.12
C ILE A 241 -34.92 4.53 -6.62
N LYS A 242 -35.09 5.65 -7.34
CA LYS A 242 -35.17 5.63 -8.81
C LYS A 242 -33.82 5.16 -9.37
N LYS A 243 -33.77 3.95 -9.93
CA LYS A 243 -32.60 3.50 -10.71
C LYS A 243 -32.45 4.41 -11.92
N LYS A 244 -31.42 5.26 -11.93
CA LYS A 244 -30.96 5.90 -13.16
C LYS A 244 -30.17 4.84 -13.94
N TYR A 245 -30.80 4.26 -14.96
CA TYR A 245 -30.04 3.57 -16.00
C TYR A 245 -29.27 4.65 -16.77
N LYS A 246 -27.94 4.54 -16.82
CA LYS A 246 -27.15 5.26 -17.83
C LYS A 246 -27.41 4.53 -19.15
N THR A 247 -28.30 5.08 -19.97
CA THR A 247 -28.33 4.83 -21.42
C THR A 247 -27.12 5.43 -22.09
#